data_AF-A0A6B9YH26-F1
#
_entry.id   AF-A0A6B9YH26-F1
#
_cell.length_a   1.000
_cell.length_b   1.000
_cell.length_c   1.000
_cell.angle_alpha   90.00
_cell.angle_beta   90.00
_cell.angle_gamma   90.00
#
_symmetry.space_group_name_H-M   'P 1'
#
loop_
_entity.id
_entity.type
_entity.pdbx_description
1 polymer ?
#
loop_
_entity_poly.entity_id
_entity_poly.type
_entity_poly.pdbx_seq_one_letter_code
_entity_poly.pdbx_strand_id
1 'polypeptide(L)' 'MNTNQKVLNAVKLTGGLILLAGIVLFAIGLFESRYSILVSIGTGTIMGAVFIFLMGVFLVISEEIVEKNVQRSGKTKQI' A
#
# COMPACT_ATOMS: atom_id res chain seq x y z
N MET A 1 12.98 -10.42 -13.14
CA MET A 1 12.06 -10.27 -11.99
C MET A 1 10.70 -9.88 -12.54
N ASN A 2 9.65 -10.64 -12.25
CA ASN A 2 8.29 -10.38 -12.73
C ASN A 2 7.80 -9.01 -12.25
N THR A 3 7.09 -8.26 -13.11
CA THR A 3 6.61 -6.90 -12.84
C THR A 3 5.76 -6.83 -11.57
N ASN A 4 4.92 -7.84 -11.34
CA ASN A 4 4.03 -7.95 -10.18
C ASN A 4 4.83 -7.98 -8.86
N GLN A 5 6.01 -8.63 -8.85
CA GLN A 5 6.88 -8.64 -7.66
C GLN A 5 7.58 -7.30 -7.42
N LYS A 6 7.89 -6.54 -8.49
CA LYS A 6 8.46 -5.19 -8.35
C LYS A 6 7.46 -4.21 -7.75
N VAL A 7 6.21 -4.23 -8.24
CA VAL A 7 5.13 -3.38 -7.73
C VAL A 7 4.82 -3.72 -6.28
N LEU A 8 4.67 -5.00 -5.95
CA LEU A 8 4.42 -5.43 -4.58
C LEU A 8 5.52 -4.99 -3.62
N ASN A 9 6.79 -5.14 -4.01
CA ASN A 9 7.91 -4.74 -3.18
C ASN A 9 7.98 -3.22 -3.01
N ALA A 10 7.75 -2.44 -4.06
CA ALA A 10 7.76 -0.98 -4.01
C ALA A 10 6.65 -0.42 -3.11
N VAL A 11 5.44 -0.98 -3.21
CA VAL A 11 4.30 -0.61 -2.35
C VAL A 11 4.59 -1.00 -0.91
N LYS A 12 5.12 -2.20 -0.66
CA LYS A 12 5.43 -2.68 0.69
C LYS A 12 6.48 -1.80 1.38
N LEU A 13 7.51 -1.38 0.64
CA LEU A 13 8.55 -0.48 1.15
C LEU A 13 8.01 0.93 1.42
N THR A 14 7.32 1.51 0.44
CA THR A 14 6.80 2.87 0.53
C THR A 14 5.70 2.99 1.59
N GLY A 15 4.74 2.07 1.59
CA GLY A 15 3.67 2.01 2.59
C GLY A 15 4.20 1.75 4.01
N GLY A 16 5.20 0.88 4.15
CA GLY A 16 5.85 0.61 5.44
C GLY A 16 6.57 1.84 6.01
N LEU A 17 7.28 2.60 5.18
CA LEU A 17 7.95 3.84 5.59
C LEU A 17 6.96 4.92 6.02
N ILE A 18 5.87 5.13 5.26
CA ILE A 18 4.85 6.13 5.59
C ILE A 18 4.11 5.73 6.88
N LEU A 19 3.80 4.44 7.06
CA LEU A 19 3.17 3.95 8.28
C LEU A 19 4.06 4.17 9.50
N LEU A 20 5.36 3.86 9.38
CA LEU A 20 6.33 4.08 10.46
C LEU A 20 6.41 5.57 10.81
N ALA A 21 6.51 6.45 9.81
CA ALA A 21 6.51 7.90 10.03
C ALA A 21 5.22 8.38 10.71
N GLY A 22 4.05 7.87 10.30
CA GLY A 22 2.76 8.16 10.93
C GLY A 22 2.68 7.72 12.39
N ILE A 23 3.20 6.54 12.72
CA ILE A 23 3.27 6.03 14.10
C ILE A 23 4.18 6.91 14.96
N VAL A 24 5.34 7.34 14.44
CA VAL A 24 6.25 8.24 15.16
C VAL A 24 5.60 9.60 15.42
N LEU A 25 4.97 10.20 14.40
CA LEU A 25 4.26 11.48 14.54
C LEU A 25 3.10 11.38 15.53
N PHE A 26 2.34 10.28 15.48
CA PHE A 26 1.24 10.02 16.40
C PHE A 26 1.75 9.84 17.84
N ALA A 27 2.83 9.07 18.04
CA ALA A 27 3.43 8.89 19.36
C ALA A 27 3.90 10.22 19.95
N ILE A 28 4.63 11.05 19.18
CA ILE A 28 5.07 12.39 19.62
C ILE A 28 3.85 13.25 19.98
N GLY A 29 2.79 13.22 19.17
CA GLY A 29 1.55 13.94 19.44
C GLY A 29 0.81 13.49 20.70
N LEU A 30 0.96 12.24 21.13
CA LEU A 30 0.34 11.71 22.36
C LEU A 30 1.09 12.09 23.64
N PHE A 31 2.44 12.12 23.59
CA PHE A 31 3.25 12.47 24.77
C PHE A 31 3.29 13.98 25.03
N GLU A 32 3.17 14.80 23.98
CA GLU A 32 3.13 16.25 24.07
C GLU A 32 1.67 16.76 24.03
N SER A 33 1.03 16.85 25.20
CA SER A 33 -0.38 17.28 25.35
C SER A 33 -0.71 18.66 24.77
N ARG A 34 0.30 19.47 24.43
CA ARG A 34 0.16 20.81 23.84
C ARG A 34 0.00 20.77 22.31
N TYR A 35 0.24 19.64 21.65
CA TYR A 35 0.16 19.50 20.19
C TYR A 35 -1.00 18.60 19.75
N SER A 36 -2.23 18.98 20.09
CA SER A 36 -3.46 18.33 19.58
C SER A 36 -3.48 18.21 18.04
N ILE A 37 -2.83 19.15 17.34
CA ILE A 37 -2.66 19.14 15.88
C ILE A 37 -1.77 17.99 15.38
N LEU A 38 -0.76 17.56 16.15
CA LEU A 38 0.09 16.42 15.75
C LEU A 38 -0.69 15.10 15.78
N VAL A 39 -1.64 14.95 16.69
CA VAL A 39 -2.49 13.74 16.78
C VAL A 39 -3.35 13.60 15.52
N SER A 40 -3.97 14.69 15.05
CA SER A 40 -4.78 14.67 13.83
C SER A 40 -3.93 14.43 12.57
N ILE A 41 -2.74 15.03 12.49
CA ILE A 41 -1.78 14.77 11.40
C ILE A 41 -1.31 13.32 11.42
N GLY A 42 -0.95 12.78 12.60
CA GLY A 42 -0.55 11.39 12.78
C GLY A 42 -1.66 10.41 12.36
N THR A 43 -2.89 10.69 12.78
CA THR A 43 -4.06 9.87 12.42
C THR A 43 -4.34 9.91 10.91
N GLY A 44 -4.27 11.08 10.29
CA GLY A 44 -4.41 11.25 8.84
C GLY A 44 -3.31 10.54 8.06
N THR A 45 -2.07 10.57 8.57
CA THR A 45 -0.92 9.88 7.97
C THR A 45 -1.09 8.35 8.05
N ILE A 46 -1.57 7.82 9.17
CA ILE A 46 -1.84 6.39 9.34
C ILE A 46 -2.97 5.95 8.40
N MET A 47 -4.11 6.68 8.37
CA MET A 47 -5.22 6.38 7.47
C MET A 47 -4.81 6.45 5.99
N GLY A 48 -4.01 7.45 5.62
CA GLY A 48 -3.45 7.58 4.27
C GLY A 48 -2.49 6.43 3.92
N ALA A 49 -1.62 6.05 4.85
CA ALA A 49 -0.69 4.93 4.67
C ALA A 49 -1.43 3.61 4.42
N VAL A 50 -2.51 3.35 5.18
CA VAL A 50 -3.36 2.18 4.98
C VAL A 50 -4.02 2.22 3.60
N PHE A 51 -4.51 3.37 3.16
CA PHE A 51 -5.09 3.52 1.82
C PHE A 51 -4.08 3.23 0.69
N ILE A 52 -2.87 3.79 0.79
CA ILE A 52 -1.78 3.54 -0.19
C ILE A 52 -1.39 2.06 -0.21
N PHE A 53 -1.32 1.43 0.96
CA PHE A 53 -1.01 0.02 1.09
C PHE A 53 -2.08 -0.86 0.43
N LEU A 54 -3.36 -0.61 0.71
CA LEU A 54 -4.48 -1.32 0.10
C LEU A 54 -4.51 -1.14 -1.42
N MET A 55 -4.29 0.08 -1.92
CA MET A 55 -4.26 0.34 -3.36
C MET A 55 -3.17 -0.45 -4.08
N GLY A 56 -1.97 -0.48 -3.51
CA GLY A 56 -0.88 -1.22 -4.13
C GLY A 56 -1.04 -2.74 -4.03
N VAL A 57 -1.64 -3.28 -2.96
CA VAL A 57 -2.03 -4.70 -2.89
C VAL A 57 -3.10 -5.02 -3.94
N PHE A 58 -4.09 -4.14 -4.10
CA PHE A 58 -5.17 -4.31 -5.08
C PHE A 58 -4.65 -4.33 -6.53
N LEU A 59 -3.68 -3.46 -6.86
CA LEU A 59 -3.03 -3.44 -8.17
C LEU A 59 -2.32 -4.75 -8.49
N VAL A 60 -1.57 -5.31 -7.54
CA VAL A 60 -0.87 -6.60 -7.72
C VAL A 60 -1.86 -7.73 -7.96
N ILE A 61 -2.96 -7.77 -7.19
CA ILE A 61 -4.03 -8.76 -7.38
C ILE A 61 -4.69 -8.59 -8.75
N SER A 62 -4.96 -7.34 -9.17
CA SER A 62 -5.57 -7.05 -10.46
C SER A 62 -4.66 -7.47 -11.62
N GLU A 63 -3.36 -7.17 -11.56
CA GLU A 63 -2.37 -7.65 -12.54
C GLU A 63 -2.36 -9.18 -12.62
N GLU A 64 -2.36 -9.88 -11.48
CA GLU A 64 -2.39 -11.35 -11.46
C GLU A 64 -3.67 -11.92 -12.10
N ILE A 65 -4.83 -11.31 -11.86
CA ILE A 65 -6.10 -11.71 -12.46
C ILE A 65 -6.11 -11.43 -13.96
N VAL A 66 -5.65 -10.25 -14.40
CA VAL A 66 -5.55 -9.89 -15.82
C VAL A 66 -4.61 -10.85 -16.55
N GLU A 67 -3.43 -11.12 -16.00
CA GLU A 67 -2.44 -12.03 -16.57
C GLU A 67 -3.01 -13.45 -16.74
N LYS A 68 -3.73 -13.97 -15.73
CA LYS A 68 -4.41 -15.28 -15.81
C LYS A 68 -5.51 -15.30 -16.88
N ASN A 69 -6.27 -14.22 -17.06
CA ASN A 69 -7.31 -14.13 -18.08
C ASN A 69 -6.73 -14.07 -19.49
N VAL A 70 -5.64 -13.32 -19.70
CA VAL A 70 -4.92 -13.26 -20.99
C VAL A 70 -4.36 -14.64 -21.35
N GLN A 71 -3.73 -15.35 -20.41
CA GLN A 71 -3.21 -16.70 -20.65
C GLN A 71 -4.32 -17.72 -20.97
N ARG A 72 -5.49 -17.63 -20.30
CA ARG A 72 -6.65 -18.47 -20.61
C ARG A 72 -7.19 -18.23 -22.01
N SER A 73 -7.28 -16.97 -22.45
CA SER A 73 -7.73 -16.63 -23.80
C SER A 73 -6.79 -17.13 -24.90
N GLY A 74 -5.47 -17.12 -24.65
CA GLY A 74 -4.48 -17.70 -25.55
C GLY A 74 -4.55 -19.22 -25.70
N LYS A 75 -4.96 -19.95 -24.64
CA LYS A 75 -5.13 -21.41 -24.67
C LYS A 75 -6.37 -21.86 -25.44
N THR A 76 -7.44 -21.06 -25.47
CA THR A 76 -8.68 -21.39 -26.20
C THR A 76 -8.54 -21.26 -27.72
N LYS A 77 -7.53 -20.54 -28.23
CA LYS A 77 -7.25 -20.44 -29.67
C LYS A 77 -6.41 -21.57 -30.26
N GLN A 78 -5.95 -22.52 -29.44
CA GLN A 78 -5.08 -23.64 -29.84
C GLN A 78 -5.79 -25.00 -29.77
N ILE A 79 -7.12 -25.03 -29.66
CA ILE A 79 -7.96 -26.24 -29.71
C ILE A 79 -8.97 -26.08 -30.84
#